data_AF-A0A6P8DKG2-F1
#
_entry.id   AF-A0A6P8DKG2-F1
#
_cell.length_a   1.000
_cell.length_b   1.000
_cell.length_c   1.000
_cell.angle_alpha   90.00
_cell.angle_beta   90.00
_cell.angle_gamma   90.00
#
_symmetry.space_group_name_H-M   'P 1'
#
loop_
_entity.id
_entity.type
_entity.pdbx_description
1 polymer ?
#
loop_
_entity_poly.entity_id
_entity_poly.type
_entity_poly.pdbx_seq_one_letter_code
_entity_poly.pdbx_strand_id
1 'polypeptide(L)'
;MSNDWTDKKMRSICNFLVNSPKGTILLTFIDTLDISKTAIKVFEMIDDIVKQVGEENIVQIVTDNAANYKAAGEMLMEKHNKLFWTPPAAHCIDLMLEDLEKKIKVHELTIMKDSDDKPAMGFIYNEMEKAKQKIKANFKDDRKSYAHIWKVIDERWEIQLHRPLHAAAYYLNPQLHFSFEFRANREVMRGLYKVMDRMLDDEERDKIDLQLEEFKHERGLFGFSSTKSMRFKKTPIDWWESYGADTLELQKI
;
A
#
# COMPACT_ATOMS: atom_id res chain seq x y z
N MET A 1 6.55 -10.18 0.95
CA MET A 1 5.29 -10.73 1.51
C MET A 1 5.58 -12.06 2.17
N SER A 2 4.99 -12.32 3.32
CA SER A 2 5.12 -13.58 4.04
C SER A 2 3.74 -14.20 4.28
N ASN A 3 3.62 -15.50 3.98
CA ASN A 3 2.40 -16.28 4.22
C ASN A 3 2.74 -17.55 5.00
N ASP A 4 2.07 -17.72 6.15
CA ASP A 4 2.17 -18.93 6.97
C ASP A 4 1.11 -19.95 6.56
N TRP A 5 1.49 -21.23 6.48
CA TRP A 5 0.54 -22.35 6.42
C TRP A 5 0.95 -23.47 7.36
N THR A 6 -0.02 -24.30 7.75
CA THR A 6 0.23 -25.52 8.52
C THR A 6 -0.04 -26.74 7.64
N ASP A 7 0.95 -27.62 7.48
CA ASP A 7 0.77 -28.85 6.71
C ASP A 7 -0.04 -29.91 7.49
N LYS A 8 -0.42 -31.01 6.82
CA LYS A 8 -1.16 -32.12 7.44
C LYS A 8 -0.38 -32.85 8.55
N LYS A 9 0.91 -32.55 8.72
CA LYS A 9 1.79 -33.09 9.76
C LYS A 9 2.03 -32.07 10.89
N MET A 10 1.23 -30.99 10.95
CA MET A 10 1.34 -29.92 11.94
C MET A 10 2.65 -29.12 11.86
N ARG A 11 3.33 -29.11 10.71
CA ARG A 11 4.48 -28.22 10.48
C ARG A 11 4.01 -26.86 10.01
N SER A 12 4.46 -25.82 10.70
CA SER A 12 4.20 -24.43 10.32
C SER A 12 5.32 -23.97 9.39
N ILE A 13 4.98 -23.56 8.17
CA ILE A 13 5.93 -23.09 7.16
C ILE A 13 5.56 -21.68 6.77
N CYS A 14 6.55 -20.79 6.78
CA CYS A 14 6.45 -19.41 6.35
C CYS A 14 7.13 -19.26 4.99
N ASN A 15 6.37 -18.87 3.96
CA ASN A 15 6.93 -18.58 2.65
C ASN A 15 7.27 -17.10 2.54
N PHE A 16 8.45 -16.77 2.03
CA PHE A 16 8.84 -15.41 1.70
C PHE A 16 8.78 -15.20 0.19
N LEU A 17 7.92 -14.29 -0.22
CA LEU A 17 7.68 -13.89 -1.60
C LEU A 17 8.21 -12.48 -1.82
N VAL A 18 8.96 -12.27 -2.90
CA VAL A 18 9.38 -10.96 -3.38
C VAL A 18 8.49 -10.57 -4.54
N ASN A 19 7.84 -9.40 -4.42
CA ASN A 19 6.96 -8.85 -5.43
C ASN A 19 7.65 -7.64 -6.06
N SER A 20 7.64 -7.57 -7.39
CA SER A 20 8.17 -6.45 -8.16
C SER A 20 7.27 -6.17 -9.36
N PRO A 21 7.47 -5.06 -10.08
CA PRO A 21 6.89 -4.82 -11.41
C PRO A 21 6.98 -6.01 -12.38
N LYS A 22 8.03 -6.84 -12.24
CA LYS A 22 8.28 -7.99 -13.12
C LYS A 22 7.56 -9.27 -12.68
N GLY A 23 6.81 -9.21 -11.58
CA GLY A 23 6.06 -10.33 -11.03
C GLY A 23 6.52 -10.76 -9.63
N THR A 24 6.00 -11.90 -9.19
CA THR A 24 6.21 -12.48 -7.87
C THR A 24 7.14 -13.68 -7.95
N ILE A 25 8.14 -13.73 -7.06
CA ILE A 25 9.10 -14.85 -6.96
C ILE A 25 9.12 -15.38 -5.52
N LEU A 26 9.13 -16.70 -5.37
CA LEU A 26 9.42 -17.34 -4.08
C LEU A 26 10.91 -17.21 -3.78
N LEU A 27 11.24 -16.43 -2.75
CA LEU A 27 12.61 -16.24 -2.30
C LEU A 27 13.09 -17.45 -1.49
N THR A 28 12.32 -17.79 -0.45
CA THR A 28 12.64 -18.91 0.45
C THR A 28 11.40 -19.35 1.23
N PHE A 29 11.51 -20.47 1.94
CA PHE A 29 10.55 -20.93 2.92
C PHE A 29 11.26 -21.34 4.20
N ILE A 30 10.69 -21.02 5.35
CA ILE A 30 11.28 -21.25 6.67
C ILE A 30 10.29 -22.09 7.50
N ASP A 31 10.77 -23.11 8.19
CA ASP A 31 9.97 -23.83 9.20
C ASP A 31 9.85 -22.95 10.45
N THR A 32 8.63 -22.54 10.79
CA THR A 32 8.35 -21.56 11.84
C THR A 32 7.80 -22.15 13.12
N LEU A 33 7.79 -23.47 13.28
CA LEU A 33 7.22 -24.17 14.45
C LEU A 33 7.69 -23.60 15.81
N ASP A 34 8.92 -23.09 15.89
CA ASP A 34 9.50 -22.45 17.08
C ASP A 34 9.77 -20.95 16.96
N ILE A 35 9.56 -20.38 15.77
CA ILE A 35 9.82 -18.97 15.43
C ILE A 35 8.56 -18.13 15.63
N SER A 36 7.40 -18.64 15.21
CA SER A 36 6.11 -17.93 15.23
C SER A 36 5.55 -17.67 16.64
N LYS A 37 6.25 -18.08 17.70
CA LYS A 37 5.76 -17.96 19.10
C LYS A 37 6.09 -16.61 19.75
N THR A 38 7.08 -15.86 19.27
CA THR A 38 7.53 -14.61 19.92
C THR A 38 7.86 -13.53 18.90
N ALA A 39 7.55 -12.27 19.23
CA ALA A 39 7.84 -11.12 18.38
C ALA A 39 9.33 -11.01 18.01
N ILE A 40 10.25 -11.27 18.96
CA ILE A 40 11.70 -11.17 18.74
C ILE A 40 12.16 -12.13 17.64
N LYS A 41 11.77 -13.41 17.73
CA LYS A 41 12.15 -14.40 16.70
C LYS A 41 11.55 -14.10 15.34
N VAL A 42 10.31 -13.60 15.29
CA VAL A 42 9.68 -13.17 14.04
C VAL A 42 10.44 -11.99 13.44
N PHE A 43 10.84 -11.02 14.27
CA PHE A 43 11.67 -9.89 13.87
C PHE A 43 13.01 -10.36 13.30
N GLU A 44 13.76 -11.22 14.01
CA GLU A 44 15.06 -11.75 13.55
C GLU A 44 14.93 -12.46 12.21
N MET A 45 13.89 -13.29 12.06
CA MET A 45 13.60 -13.99 10.80
C MET A 45 13.39 -13.01 9.64
N ILE A 46 12.57 -11.98 9.82
CA ILE A 46 12.28 -11.02 8.74
C ILE A 46 13.50 -10.11 8.48
N ASP A 47 14.22 -9.71 9.51
CA ASP A 47 15.44 -8.91 9.44
C ASP A 47 16.53 -9.61 8.63
N ASP A 48 16.67 -10.93 8.77
CA ASP A 48 17.61 -11.71 7.96
C ASP A 48 17.21 -11.74 6.48
N ILE A 49 15.91 -11.78 6.18
CA ILE A 49 15.40 -11.64 4.80
C ILE A 49 15.67 -10.23 4.25
N VAL A 50 15.49 -9.19 5.06
CA VAL A 50 15.82 -7.81 4.67
C VAL A 50 17.29 -7.69 4.31
N LYS A 51 18.19 -8.23 5.13
CA LYS A 51 19.64 -8.25 4.83
C LYS A 51 19.96 -9.05 3.58
N GLN A 52 19.28 -10.17 3.35
CA GLN A 52 19.51 -11.02 2.18
C GLN A 52 19.14 -10.32 0.87
N VAL A 53 18.03 -9.58 0.86
CA VAL A 53 17.54 -8.86 -0.32
C VAL A 53 18.23 -7.50 -0.50
N GLY A 54 18.72 -6.91 0.59
CA GLY A 54 19.22 -5.53 0.64
C GLY A 54 18.08 -4.57 0.95
N GLU A 55 18.25 -3.74 1.99
CA GLU A 55 17.23 -2.79 2.44
C GLU A 55 16.86 -1.78 1.35
N GLU A 56 17.84 -1.38 0.53
CA GLU A 56 17.66 -0.46 -0.60
C GLU A 56 16.75 -1.02 -1.71
N ASN A 57 16.52 -2.34 -1.72
CA ASN A 57 15.69 -3.01 -2.71
C ASN A 57 14.28 -3.30 -2.19
N ILE A 58 13.95 -2.89 -0.96
CA ILE A 58 12.67 -3.15 -0.32
C ILE A 58 11.95 -1.83 -0.06
N VAL A 59 10.71 -1.73 -0.55
CA VAL A 59 9.81 -0.62 -0.20
C VAL A 59 8.91 -1.00 0.97
N GLN A 60 8.35 -2.21 0.93
CA GLN A 60 7.31 -2.64 1.85
C GLN A 60 7.45 -4.12 2.22
N ILE A 61 7.27 -4.40 3.51
CA ILE A 61 7.15 -5.74 4.08
C ILE A 61 5.68 -5.98 4.44
N VAL A 62 5.13 -7.08 3.95
CA VAL A 62 3.76 -7.51 4.25
C VAL A 62 3.79 -8.87 4.95
N THR A 63 3.27 -8.94 6.18
CA THR A 63 3.22 -10.16 7.01
C THR A 63 1.87 -10.30 7.70
N ASP A 64 1.62 -11.42 8.38
CA ASP A 64 0.42 -11.64 9.19
C ASP A 64 0.18 -10.51 10.24
N ASN A 65 -1.06 -10.38 10.72
CA ASN A 65 -1.51 -9.35 11.66
C ASN A 65 -1.60 -9.85 13.12
N ALA A 66 -1.22 -11.09 13.41
CA ALA A 66 -1.13 -11.61 14.76
C ALA A 66 -0.21 -10.74 15.64
N ALA A 67 -0.48 -10.73 16.95
CA ALA A 67 0.13 -9.78 17.88
C ALA A 67 1.67 -9.80 17.88
N ASN A 68 2.27 -10.98 17.72
CA ASN A 68 3.71 -11.19 17.58
C ASN A 68 4.26 -10.60 16.28
N TYR A 69 3.56 -10.74 15.16
CA TYR A 69 3.96 -10.14 13.88
C TYR A 69 3.80 -8.63 13.88
N LYS A 70 2.76 -8.11 14.54
CA LYS A 70 2.60 -6.66 14.73
C LYS A 70 3.75 -6.06 15.53
N ALA A 71 4.09 -6.67 16.66
CA ALA A 71 5.23 -6.22 17.47
C ALA A 71 6.56 -6.34 16.70
N ALA A 72 6.75 -7.43 15.94
CA ALA A 72 7.92 -7.57 15.07
C ALA A 72 7.97 -6.51 13.96
N GLY A 73 6.83 -6.16 13.37
CA GLY A 73 6.68 -5.09 12.38
C GLY A 73 7.05 -3.72 12.93
N GLU A 74 6.63 -3.42 14.15
CA GLU A 74 7.04 -2.21 14.88
C GLU A 74 8.56 -2.18 15.08
N MET A 75 9.16 -3.28 15.54
CA MET A 75 10.63 -3.41 15.68
C MET A 75 11.38 -3.25 14.35
N LEU A 76 10.84 -3.80 13.25
CA LEU A 76 11.40 -3.63 11.90
C LEU A 76 11.40 -2.17 11.47
N MET A 77 10.30 -1.45 11.71
CA MET A 77 10.19 -0.04 11.35
C MET A 77 11.08 0.87 12.21
N GLU A 78 11.39 0.47 13.44
CA GLU A 78 12.36 1.15 14.30
C GLU A 78 13.80 0.96 13.82
N LYS A 79 14.16 -0.27 13.42
CA LYS A 79 15.50 -0.59 12.94
C LYS A 79 15.77 -0.07 11.51
N HIS A 80 14.80 -0.26 10.62
CA HIS A 80 14.89 0.08 9.20
C HIS A 80 13.93 1.23 8.91
N ASN A 81 14.40 2.45 9.18
CA ASN A 81 13.57 3.65 9.15
C ASN A 81 13.05 3.99 7.74
N LYS A 82 13.67 3.46 6.68
CA LYS A 82 13.24 3.63 5.27
C LYS A 82 12.13 2.68 4.83
N LEU A 83 11.93 1.57 5.56
CA LEU A 83 10.97 0.53 5.18
C LEU A 83 9.58 0.79 5.73
N PHE A 84 8.56 0.31 5.02
CA PHE A 84 7.18 0.22 5.52
C PHE A 84 6.84 -1.22 5.90
N TRP A 85 6.14 -1.41 7.01
CA TRP A 85 5.54 -2.69 7.37
C TRP A 85 4.02 -2.56 7.36
N THR A 86 3.28 -3.51 6.78
CA THR A 86 1.80 -3.53 6.81
C THR A 86 1.27 -4.95 6.94
N PRO A 87 0.19 -5.20 7.69
CA PRO A 87 -0.62 -6.41 7.50
C PRO A 87 -1.28 -6.49 6.11
N PRO A 88 -1.79 -7.67 5.69
CA PRO A 88 -2.38 -7.83 4.36
C PRO A 88 -3.69 -7.04 4.26
N ALA A 89 -3.88 -6.34 3.13
CA ALA A 89 -5.03 -5.45 2.94
C ALA A 89 -6.40 -6.14 3.15
N ALA A 90 -6.54 -7.39 2.69
CA ALA A 90 -7.75 -8.18 2.90
C ALA A 90 -8.07 -8.33 4.40
N HIS A 91 -7.07 -8.67 5.21
CA HIS A 91 -7.25 -8.83 6.64
C HIS A 91 -7.60 -7.51 7.34
N CYS A 92 -7.03 -6.39 6.88
CA CYS A 92 -7.39 -5.06 7.38
C CYS A 92 -8.84 -4.71 7.07
N ILE A 93 -9.32 -5.06 5.87
CA ILE A 93 -10.71 -4.85 5.47
C ILE A 93 -11.64 -5.71 6.32
N ASP A 94 -11.32 -6.99 6.54
CA ASP A 94 -12.11 -7.88 7.38
C ASP A 94 -12.26 -7.33 8.81
N LEU A 95 -11.16 -6.88 9.43
CA LEU A 95 -11.21 -6.26 10.75
C LEU A 95 -11.97 -4.93 10.78
N MET A 96 -11.88 -4.12 9.71
CA MET A 96 -12.71 -2.93 9.59
C MET A 96 -14.20 -3.29 9.58
N LEU A 97 -14.58 -4.32 8.82
CA LEU A 97 -15.96 -4.79 8.75
C LEU A 97 -16.44 -5.33 10.10
N GLU A 98 -15.63 -6.11 10.81
CA GLU A 98 -15.96 -6.58 12.16
C GLU A 98 -16.18 -5.43 13.16
N ASP A 99 -15.32 -4.41 13.12
CA ASP A 99 -15.44 -3.25 14.00
C ASP A 99 -16.69 -2.40 13.68
N LEU A 100 -17.04 -2.33 12.40
CA LEU A 100 -18.28 -1.71 11.94
C LEU A 100 -19.49 -2.52 12.40
N GLU A 101 -19.47 -3.86 12.30
CA GLU A 101 -20.55 -4.73 12.78
C GLU A 101 -20.76 -4.60 14.30
N LYS A 102 -19.68 -4.52 15.08
CA LYS A 102 -19.75 -4.28 16.54
C LYS A 102 -20.38 -2.93 16.89
N LYS A 103 -20.31 -1.95 15.99
CA LYS A 103 -20.78 -0.56 16.21
C LYS A 103 -22.08 -0.24 15.50
N ILE A 104 -22.49 -1.06 14.52
CA ILE A 104 -23.62 -0.81 13.64
C ILE A 104 -24.28 -2.15 13.29
N LYS A 105 -25.58 -2.30 13.54
CA LYS A 105 -26.38 -3.39 12.96
C LYS A 105 -26.62 -3.12 11.48
N VAL A 106 -25.62 -3.31 10.63
CA VAL A 106 -25.78 -3.25 9.18
C VAL A 106 -25.15 -4.50 8.57
N HIS A 107 -25.99 -5.27 7.87
CA HIS A 107 -25.58 -6.43 7.09
C HIS A 107 -24.79 -6.04 5.84
N GLU A 108 -23.87 -6.94 5.49
CA GLU A 108 -23.13 -7.11 4.23
C GLU A 108 -22.90 -5.85 3.37
N LEU A 109 -21.68 -5.32 3.45
CA LEU A 109 -21.11 -4.51 2.38
C LEU A 109 -20.04 -5.33 1.64
N THR A 110 -20.28 -5.43 0.34
CA THR A 110 -19.73 -6.39 -0.62
C THR A 110 -18.23 -6.20 -0.85
N ILE A 111 -17.46 -7.28 -0.73
CA ILE A 111 -16.07 -7.34 -1.22
C ILE A 111 -16.11 -7.48 -2.75
N MET A 112 -15.57 -6.51 -3.47
CA MET A 112 -15.23 -6.70 -4.88
C MET A 112 -14.02 -7.64 -4.94
N LYS A 113 -14.28 -8.90 -5.33
CA LYS A 113 -13.26 -9.79 -5.88
C LYS A 113 -13.05 -9.38 -7.33
N ASP A 114 -11.96 -8.68 -7.61
CA ASP A 114 -11.32 -8.76 -8.92
C ASP A 114 -9.87 -9.16 -8.72
N SER A 115 -9.54 -10.34 -9.25
CA SER A 115 -8.24 -11.01 -9.15
C SER A 115 -7.39 -10.70 -10.37
N ASP A 116 -7.18 -9.42 -10.68
CA ASP A 116 -6.26 -9.01 -11.73
C ASP A 116 -4.98 -8.45 -11.12
N ASP A 117 -3.83 -8.87 -11.67
CA ASP A 117 -2.45 -8.50 -11.36
C ASP A 117 -2.12 -7.00 -11.60
N LYS A 118 -2.98 -6.09 -11.16
CA LYS A 118 -2.74 -4.64 -11.22
C LYS A 118 -2.10 -4.17 -9.92
N PRO A 119 -1.15 -3.21 -9.95
CA PRO A 119 -0.62 -2.58 -8.74
C PRO A 119 -1.76 -1.94 -7.95
N ALA A 120 -2.11 -2.58 -6.84
CA ALA A 120 -3.41 -2.36 -6.19
C ALA A 120 -3.47 -1.07 -5.36
N MET A 121 -2.34 -0.60 -4.80
CA MET A 121 -2.36 0.42 -3.73
C MET A 121 -3.10 1.72 -4.08
N GLY A 122 -2.82 2.32 -5.25
CA GLY A 122 -3.49 3.54 -5.67
C GLY A 122 -4.99 3.34 -5.95
N PHE A 123 -5.37 2.17 -6.47
CA PHE A 123 -6.78 1.83 -6.66
C PHE A 123 -7.48 1.55 -5.33
N ILE A 124 -6.84 0.88 -4.36
CA ILE A 124 -7.41 0.64 -3.02
C ILE A 124 -7.72 1.99 -2.35
N TYR A 125 -6.82 2.99 -2.42
CA TYR A 125 -7.10 4.32 -1.90
C TYR A 125 -8.36 4.93 -2.54
N ASN A 126 -8.45 4.87 -3.88
CA ASN A 126 -9.58 5.41 -4.62
C ASN A 126 -10.91 4.71 -4.26
N GLU A 127 -10.90 3.39 -4.15
CA GLU A 127 -12.09 2.61 -3.78
C GLU A 127 -12.50 2.87 -2.32
N MET A 128 -11.55 3.08 -1.40
CA MET A 128 -11.84 3.49 -0.04
C MET A 128 -12.52 4.86 0.03
N GLU A 129 -12.06 5.83 -0.76
CA GLU A 129 -12.69 7.15 -0.84
C GLU A 129 -14.11 7.06 -1.45
N LYS A 130 -14.30 6.25 -2.50
CA LYS A 130 -15.64 5.97 -3.04
C LYS A 130 -16.55 5.31 -2.02
N ALA A 131 -16.03 4.37 -1.22
CA ALA A 131 -16.79 3.72 -0.16
C ALA A 131 -17.26 4.75 0.90
N LYS A 132 -16.36 5.64 1.34
CA LYS A 132 -16.72 6.74 2.25
C LYS A 132 -17.78 7.68 1.67
N GLN A 133 -17.67 8.03 0.38
CA GLN A 133 -18.65 8.85 -0.32
C GLN A 133 -20.03 8.16 -0.41
N LYS A 134 -20.07 6.85 -0.72
CA LYS A 134 -21.30 6.06 -0.73
C LYS A 134 -21.95 6.00 0.65
N ILE A 135 -21.17 5.80 1.72
CA ILE A 135 -21.65 5.87 3.10
C ILE A 135 -22.30 7.23 3.36
N LYS A 136 -21.60 8.32 3.05
CA LYS A 136 -22.11 9.69 3.21
C LYS A 136 -23.43 9.91 2.45
N ALA A 137 -23.51 9.45 1.20
CA ALA A 137 -24.72 9.53 0.39
C ALA A 137 -25.90 8.72 0.97
N ASN A 138 -25.64 7.51 1.47
CA ASN A 138 -26.68 6.67 2.10
C ASN A 138 -27.28 7.30 3.35
N PHE A 139 -26.48 8.07 4.09
CA PHE A 139 -26.93 8.87 5.22
C PHE A 139 -27.42 10.28 4.83
N LYS A 140 -27.71 10.51 3.54
CA LYS A 140 -28.22 11.79 3.00
C LYS A 140 -27.38 12.99 3.42
N ASP A 141 -26.06 12.82 3.41
CA ASP A 141 -25.09 13.81 3.85
C ASP A 141 -25.22 14.27 5.32
N ASP A 142 -25.99 13.57 6.16
CA ASP A 142 -26.04 13.85 7.59
C ASP A 142 -24.77 13.38 8.29
N ARG A 143 -23.86 14.33 8.50
CA ARG A 143 -22.57 14.10 9.16
C ARG A 143 -22.71 13.41 10.52
N LYS A 144 -23.76 13.70 11.30
CA LYS A 144 -23.93 13.08 12.62
C LYS A 144 -24.14 11.57 12.49
N SER A 145 -24.86 11.15 11.45
CA SER A 145 -25.18 9.75 11.19
C SER A 145 -23.99 8.93 10.69
N TYR A 146 -23.05 9.49 9.93
CA TYR A 146 -21.92 8.71 9.38
C TYR A 146 -20.53 9.03 9.96
N ALA A 147 -20.37 10.11 10.74
CA ALA A 147 -19.05 10.52 11.22
C ALA A 147 -18.34 9.46 12.07
N HIS A 148 -19.10 8.69 12.86
CA HIS A 148 -18.54 7.61 13.66
C HIS A 148 -18.03 6.45 12.80
N ILE A 149 -18.74 6.16 11.69
CA ILE A 149 -18.36 5.14 10.69
C ILE A 149 -17.05 5.53 10.03
N TRP A 150 -16.97 6.78 9.54
CA TRP A 150 -15.75 7.33 8.95
C TRP A 150 -14.58 7.31 9.93
N LYS A 151 -14.82 7.63 11.21
CA LYS A 151 -13.79 7.57 12.24
C LYS A 151 -13.22 6.15 12.41
N VAL A 152 -14.05 5.12 12.42
CA VAL A 152 -13.59 3.72 12.51
C VAL A 152 -12.75 3.35 11.28
N ILE A 153 -13.23 3.72 10.09
CA ILE A 153 -12.49 3.50 8.84
C ILE A 153 -11.14 4.22 8.89
N ASP A 154 -11.11 5.51 9.26
CA ASP A 154 -9.88 6.30 9.33
C ASP A 154 -8.88 5.75 10.34
N GLU A 155 -9.33 5.37 11.55
CA GLU A 155 -8.46 4.79 12.59
C GLU A 155 -7.79 3.49 12.12
N ARG A 156 -8.55 2.59 11.48
CA ARG A 156 -8.02 1.34 10.96
C ARG A 156 -7.13 1.54 9.73
N TRP A 157 -7.53 2.43 8.84
CA TRP A 157 -6.80 2.76 7.61
C TRP A 157 -5.43 3.38 7.91
N GLU A 158 -5.35 4.29 8.88
CA GLU A 158 -4.08 4.90 9.30
C GLU A 158 -3.13 3.91 9.97
N ILE A 159 -3.65 3.05 10.86
CA ILE A 159 -2.81 2.18 11.70
C ILE A 159 -2.36 0.93 10.93
N GLN A 160 -3.21 0.33 10.09
CA GLN A 160 -2.97 -1.01 9.56
C GLN A 160 -2.60 -1.04 8.07
N LEU A 161 -3.00 -0.05 7.28
CA LEU A 161 -2.70 -0.05 5.85
C LEU A 161 -1.66 0.99 5.45
N HIS A 162 -1.14 1.78 6.39
CA HIS A 162 -0.18 2.85 6.08
C HIS A 162 -0.72 3.75 4.97
N ARG A 163 -1.71 4.56 5.34
CA ARG A 163 -2.35 5.56 4.48
C ARG A 163 -1.39 6.38 3.59
N PRO A 164 -0.19 6.80 4.05
CA PRO A 164 0.74 7.55 3.20
C PRO A 164 1.16 6.82 1.92
N LEU A 165 1.44 5.50 2.00
CA LEU A 165 1.89 4.71 0.85
C LEU A 165 0.76 4.57 -0.19
N HIS A 166 -0.46 4.33 0.28
CA HIS A 166 -1.65 4.27 -0.57
C HIS A 166 -1.98 5.63 -1.19
N ALA A 167 -1.82 6.73 -0.44
CA ALA A 167 -2.00 8.09 -0.94
C ALA A 167 -0.95 8.48 -1.99
N ALA A 168 0.33 8.12 -1.78
CA ALA A 168 1.40 8.32 -2.76
C ALA A 168 1.11 7.53 -4.04
N ALA A 169 0.75 6.24 -3.90
CA ALA A 169 0.37 5.39 -5.04
C ALA A 169 -0.87 5.91 -5.78
N TYR A 170 -1.84 6.51 -5.07
CA TYR A 170 -3.00 7.17 -5.69
C TYR A 170 -2.58 8.39 -6.51
N TYR A 171 -1.71 9.23 -5.95
CA TYR A 171 -1.21 10.43 -6.62
C TYR A 171 -0.40 10.09 -7.87
N LEU A 172 0.47 9.07 -7.81
CA LEU A 172 1.36 8.68 -8.90
C LEU A 172 0.72 7.74 -9.92
N ASN A 173 -0.52 7.31 -9.72
CA ASN A 173 -1.21 6.46 -10.69
C ASN A 173 -1.71 7.32 -11.87
N PRO A 174 -1.17 7.15 -13.11
CA PRO A 174 -1.52 8.01 -14.25
C PRO A 174 -2.98 7.84 -14.69
N GLN A 175 -3.60 6.69 -14.45
CA GLN A 175 -5.03 6.51 -14.75
C GLN A 175 -5.89 7.35 -13.82
N LEU A 176 -5.52 7.41 -12.54
CA LEU A 176 -6.27 8.12 -11.52
C LEU A 176 -5.95 9.61 -11.53
N HIS A 177 -4.67 9.99 -11.56
CA HIS A 177 -4.19 11.37 -11.53
C HIS A 177 -4.80 12.25 -12.61
N PHE A 178 -4.90 11.72 -13.84
CA PHE A 178 -5.44 12.47 -14.98
C PHE A 178 -6.94 12.21 -15.23
N SER A 179 -7.62 11.55 -14.29
CA SER A 179 -9.08 11.40 -14.33
C SER A 179 -9.78 12.66 -13.82
N PHE A 180 -11.03 12.88 -14.25
CA PHE A 180 -11.85 13.99 -13.75
C PHE A 180 -12.22 13.86 -12.25
N GLU A 181 -12.16 12.65 -11.72
CA GLU A 181 -12.45 12.32 -10.32
C GLU A 181 -11.25 12.58 -9.40
N PHE A 182 -10.05 12.81 -9.96
CA PHE A 182 -8.83 12.99 -9.17
C PHE A 182 -8.94 14.15 -8.19
N ARG A 183 -8.44 13.94 -6.98
CA ARG A 183 -8.35 14.97 -5.94
C ARG A 183 -7.02 14.90 -5.22
N ALA A 184 -6.12 15.84 -5.52
CA ALA A 184 -4.88 16.07 -4.77
C ALA A 184 -5.16 16.85 -3.46
N ASN A 185 -6.02 16.29 -2.60
CA ASN A 185 -6.38 16.93 -1.34
C ASN A 185 -5.19 16.95 -0.38
N ARG A 186 -5.29 17.77 0.68
CA ARG A 186 -4.24 17.92 1.72
C ARG A 186 -3.74 16.59 2.26
N GLU A 187 -4.62 15.61 2.40
CA GLU A 187 -4.28 14.27 2.89
C GLU A 187 -3.42 13.50 1.89
N VAL A 188 -3.78 13.50 0.61
CA VAL A 188 -3.01 12.86 -0.46
C VAL A 188 -1.61 13.47 -0.55
N MET A 189 -1.52 14.81 -0.60
CA MET A 189 -0.24 15.51 -0.67
C MET A 189 0.63 15.22 0.56
N ARG A 190 0.05 15.25 1.76
CA ARG A 190 0.78 14.92 2.99
C ARG A 190 1.23 13.46 3.01
N GLY A 191 0.42 12.55 2.45
CA GLY A 191 0.78 11.14 2.28
C GLY A 191 2.00 10.98 1.38
N LEU A 192 1.99 11.61 0.21
CA LEU A 192 3.11 11.61 -0.74
C LEU A 192 4.42 12.10 -0.09
N TYR A 193 4.41 13.30 0.49
CA TYR A 193 5.62 13.85 1.10
C TYR A 193 6.10 13.06 2.32
N LYS A 194 5.21 12.42 3.09
CA LYS A 194 5.61 11.50 4.17
C LYS A 194 6.34 10.26 3.64
N VAL A 195 5.94 9.75 2.47
CA VAL A 195 6.63 8.63 1.81
C VAL A 195 8.01 9.08 1.34
N MET A 196 8.07 10.26 0.72
CA MET A 196 9.34 10.86 0.28
C MET A 196 10.31 11.06 1.44
N ASP A 197 9.85 11.69 2.53
CA ASP A 197 10.66 11.94 3.74
C ASP A 197 11.19 10.66 4.39
N ARG A 198 10.48 9.53 4.21
CA ARG A 198 10.88 8.24 4.77
C ARG A 198 11.89 7.51 3.89
N MET A 199 11.68 7.53 2.57
CA MET A 199 12.44 6.69 1.64
C MET A 199 13.70 7.37 1.10
N LEU A 200 13.70 8.70 1.00
CA LEU A 200 14.65 9.45 0.17
C LEU A 200 15.50 10.42 1.00
N ASP A 201 16.69 10.72 0.51
CA ASP A 201 17.51 11.80 1.05
C ASP A 201 17.08 13.19 0.52
N ASP A 202 17.69 14.25 1.04
CA ASP A 202 17.36 15.65 0.67
C ASP A 202 17.59 15.91 -0.83
N GLU A 203 18.67 15.40 -1.40
CA GLU A 203 19.03 15.63 -2.81
C GLU A 203 18.08 14.90 -3.75
N GLU A 204 17.69 13.67 -3.40
CA GLU A 204 16.67 12.90 -4.11
C GLU A 204 15.30 13.58 -4.06
N ARG A 205 14.92 14.12 -2.89
CA ARG A 205 13.65 14.84 -2.73
C ARG A 205 13.57 16.08 -3.61
N ASP A 206 14.64 16.88 -3.69
CA ASP A 206 14.69 18.06 -4.54
C ASP A 206 14.52 17.72 -6.03
N LYS A 207 15.17 16.65 -6.49
CA LYS A 207 15.03 16.15 -7.88
C LYS A 207 13.61 15.68 -8.15
N ILE A 208 13.01 14.96 -7.21
CA ILE A 208 11.66 14.41 -7.36
C ILE A 208 10.61 15.52 -7.37
N ASP A 209 10.76 16.57 -6.57
CA ASP A 209 9.81 17.69 -6.57
C ASP A 209 9.73 18.35 -7.96
N LEU A 210 10.86 18.50 -8.65
CA LEU A 210 10.90 18.96 -10.04
C LEU A 210 10.22 17.96 -10.99
N GLN A 211 10.47 16.66 -10.84
CA GLN A 211 9.87 15.62 -11.68
C GLN A 211 8.36 15.45 -11.46
N LEU A 212 7.87 15.70 -10.25
CA LEU A 212 6.45 15.75 -9.93
C LEU A 212 5.75 16.85 -10.72
N GLU A 213 6.38 18.02 -10.90
CA GLU A 213 5.84 19.10 -11.71
C GLU A 213 5.82 18.74 -13.21
N GLU A 214 6.83 18.03 -13.72
CA GLU A 214 6.83 17.51 -15.09
C GLU A 214 5.69 16.52 -15.33
N PHE A 215 5.48 15.58 -14.39
CA PHE A 215 4.36 14.64 -14.42
C PHE A 215 3.02 15.37 -14.39
N LYS A 216 2.78 16.18 -13.35
CA LYS A 216 1.53 16.92 -13.10
C LYS A 216 1.13 17.83 -14.26
N HIS A 217 2.11 18.48 -14.89
CA HIS A 217 1.87 19.39 -16.01
C HIS A 217 1.96 18.73 -17.38
N GLU A 218 2.09 17.40 -17.44
CA GLU A 218 2.20 16.63 -18.67
C GLU A 218 3.29 17.18 -19.60
N ARG A 219 4.47 17.46 -19.06
CA ARG A 219 5.63 17.95 -19.81
C ARG A 219 6.55 16.80 -20.22
N GLY A 220 7.54 17.10 -21.06
CA GLY A 220 8.48 16.09 -21.59
C GLY A 220 7.75 14.92 -22.27
N LEU A 221 8.20 13.69 -21.99
CA LEU A 221 7.56 12.47 -22.50
C LEU A 221 6.07 12.33 -22.15
N PHE A 222 5.60 12.95 -21.07
CA PHE A 222 4.19 12.87 -20.66
C PHE A 222 3.25 13.72 -21.54
N GLY A 223 3.81 14.68 -22.26
CA GLY A 223 3.05 15.59 -23.13
C GLY A 223 2.63 14.97 -24.47
N PHE A 224 3.28 13.89 -24.90
CA PHE A 224 2.96 13.25 -26.18
C PHE A 224 1.57 12.63 -26.18
N SER A 225 0.84 12.80 -27.29
CA SER A 225 -0.50 12.25 -27.46
C SER A 225 -0.55 10.73 -27.31
N SER A 226 0.50 10.03 -27.75
CA SER A 226 0.68 8.59 -27.57
C SER A 226 0.71 8.22 -26.08
N THR A 227 1.54 8.91 -25.28
CA THR A 227 1.66 8.71 -23.82
C THR A 227 0.33 8.94 -23.10
N LYS A 228 -0.37 10.03 -23.43
CA LYS A 228 -1.70 10.35 -22.84
C LYS A 228 -2.74 9.27 -23.16
N SER A 229 -2.76 8.78 -24.40
CA SER A 229 -3.72 7.75 -24.83
C SER A 229 -3.51 6.38 -24.17
N MET A 230 -2.28 6.11 -23.70
CA MET A 230 -1.92 4.81 -23.13
C MET A 230 -2.19 4.71 -21.63
N ARG A 231 -2.52 5.80 -20.95
CA ARG A 231 -2.82 5.81 -19.50
C ARG A 231 -3.85 4.75 -19.13
N PHE A 232 -4.97 4.72 -19.85
CA PHE A 232 -6.09 3.79 -19.58
C PHE A 232 -5.92 2.40 -20.22
N LYS A 233 -4.86 2.18 -21.00
CA LYS A 233 -4.61 0.92 -21.73
C LYS A 233 -3.53 0.06 -21.08
N LYS A 234 -2.56 0.69 -20.41
CA LYS A 234 -1.47 0.04 -19.69
C LYS A 234 -1.75 0.01 -18.20
N THR A 235 -1.19 -0.97 -17.49
CA THR A 235 -1.15 -0.87 -16.01
C THR A 235 -0.31 0.34 -15.61
N PRO A 236 -0.50 0.90 -14.39
CA PRO A 236 0.34 1.99 -13.91
C PRO A 236 1.84 1.69 -14.01
N ILE A 237 2.24 0.46 -13.67
CA ILE A 237 3.62 -0.01 -13.77
C ILE A 237 4.12 0.04 -15.23
N ASP A 238 3.40 -0.58 -16.17
CA ASP A 238 3.83 -0.63 -17.57
C ASP A 238 3.88 0.76 -18.19
N TRP A 239 3.02 1.67 -17.73
CA TRP A 239 3.01 3.05 -18.20
C TRP A 239 4.25 3.80 -17.72
N TRP A 240 4.63 3.68 -16.44
CA TRP A 240 5.84 4.26 -15.90
C TRP A 240 7.11 3.69 -16.56
N GLU A 241 7.17 2.38 -16.79
CA GLU A 241 8.30 1.76 -17.50
C GLU A 241 8.44 2.27 -18.94
N SER A 242 7.31 2.55 -19.60
CA SER A 242 7.31 3.02 -21.00
C SER A 242 7.61 4.51 -21.16
N TYR A 243 7.20 5.34 -20.20
CA TYR A 243 7.13 6.80 -20.38
C TYR A 243 7.80 7.60 -19.26
N GLY A 244 8.24 6.97 -18.17
CA GLY A 244 8.90 7.60 -17.03
C GLY A 244 10.39 7.87 -17.21
N ALA A 245 10.95 7.67 -18.41
CA ALA A 245 12.39 7.76 -18.65
C ALA A 245 13.00 9.14 -18.32
N ASP A 246 12.21 10.21 -18.42
CA ASP A 246 12.61 11.58 -18.04
C ASP A 246 12.52 11.84 -16.52
N THR A 247 11.96 10.90 -15.76
CA THR A 247 11.69 11.04 -14.32
C THR A 247 12.12 9.78 -13.55
N LEU A 248 13.41 9.46 -13.61
CA LEU A 248 13.95 8.22 -13.03
C LEU A 248 13.87 8.20 -11.49
N GLU A 249 14.09 9.34 -10.86
CA GLU A 249 14.02 9.49 -9.41
C GLU A 249 12.58 9.32 -8.93
N LEU A 250 11.60 9.83 -9.67
CA LEU A 250 10.18 9.67 -9.36
C LEU A 250 9.74 8.19 -9.37
N GLN A 251 10.39 7.34 -10.18
CA GLN A 251 10.12 5.90 -10.22
C GLN A 251 10.66 5.13 -9.00
N LYS A 252 11.39 5.81 -8.08
CA LYS A 252 11.86 5.21 -6.82
C LYS A 252 10.80 5.22 -5.71
N ILE A 253 9.70 5.96 -5.89
CA ILE A 253 8.57 6.05 -4.95
C ILE A 253 7.53 4.98 -5.26
#